data_AF-A0AAC9V5U8-F1
#
_entry.id   AF-A0AAC9V5U8-F1
#
_cell.length_a   1.000
_cell.length_b   1.000
_cell.length_c   1.000
_cell.angle_alpha   90.00
_cell.angle_beta   90.00
_cell.angle_gamma   90.00
#
_symmetry.space_group_name_H-M   'P 1'
#
loop_
_entity.id
_entity.type
_entity.pdbx_description
1 polymer ?
#
loop_
_entity_poly.entity_id
_entity_poly.type
_entity_poly.pdbx_seq_one_letter_code
_entity_poly.pdbx_strand_id
1 'polypeptide(L)'
;MIDARLMTPLRRLGWGLALILIDIRLGTIDVLPDFIGYLMAASALGALAQSGKVFAKARAVAVGLALLSLPDLVVPSDTLTDFAAVPLGMHLYGQGLALIHTLMAYWMIQGFLALAKDAGAFELAASISWRGKLYLTCSVLQLAAYPCLLNFNDGDWLLAFGAFIVFLLLLEFLLLRIPFRLAKLPPGDDGGKGRNIDWKA
;
A
#
# COMPACT_ATOMS: atom_id res chain seq x y z
N MET A 1 -9.33 -19.31 -10.11
CA MET A 1 -10.75 -19.20 -9.76
C MET A 1 -10.82 -18.59 -8.37
N ILE A 2 -11.53 -17.48 -8.14
CA ILE A 2 -11.60 -16.87 -6.80
C ILE A 2 -12.72 -17.54 -5.99
N ASP A 3 -12.33 -18.25 -4.93
CA ASP A 3 -13.28 -18.80 -3.95
C ASP A 3 -14.02 -17.64 -3.26
N ALA A 4 -15.33 -17.77 -3.05
CA ALA A 4 -16.15 -16.82 -2.29
C ALA A 4 -15.53 -16.49 -0.91
N ARG A 5 -14.78 -17.44 -0.33
CA ARG A 5 -14.02 -17.27 0.91
C ARG A 5 -12.96 -16.17 0.85
N LEU A 6 -12.49 -15.78 -0.34
CA LEU A 6 -11.47 -14.73 -0.53
C LEU A 6 -12.07 -13.32 -0.63
N MET A 7 -13.37 -13.18 -0.87
CA MET A 7 -14.01 -11.87 -1.06
C MET A 7 -13.93 -11.00 0.20
N THR A 8 -14.26 -11.58 1.37
CA THR A 8 -14.23 -10.88 2.66
C THR A 8 -12.81 -10.46 3.05
N PRO A 9 -11.78 -11.34 2.98
CA PRO A 9 -10.39 -10.95 3.15
C PRO A 9 -9.94 -9.83 2.20
N LEU A 10 -10.27 -9.89 0.92
CA LEU A 10 -9.89 -8.86 -0.04
C LEU A 10 -10.50 -7.50 0.32
N ARG A 11 -11.79 -7.44 0.68
CA ARG A 11 -12.42 -6.19 1.12
C ARG A 11 -11.78 -5.67 2.42
N ARG A 12 -11.48 -6.56 3.37
CA ARG A 12 -10.79 -6.20 4.61
C ARG A 12 -9.39 -5.65 4.34
N LEU A 13 -8.66 -6.24 3.40
CA LEU A 13 -7.36 -5.72 2.97
C LEU A 13 -7.49 -4.31 2.38
N GLY A 14 -8.47 -4.11 1.50
CA GLY A 14 -8.77 -2.78 0.94
C GLY A 14 -9.06 -1.74 2.02
N TRP A 15 -9.87 -2.08 3.03
CA TRP A 15 -10.10 -1.17 4.15
C TRP A 15 -8.87 -0.96 5.03
N GLY A 16 -8.07 -1.99 5.29
CA GLY A 16 -6.82 -1.84 6.05
C GLY A 16 -5.86 -0.87 5.39
N LEU A 17 -5.68 -0.99 4.07
CA LEU A 17 -4.91 -0.02 3.28
C LEU A 17 -5.54 1.38 3.31
N ALA A 18 -6.87 1.50 3.23
CA ALA A 18 -7.54 2.80 3.27
C ALA A 18 -7.27 3.53 4.58
N LEU A 19 -7.23 2.81 5.71
CA LEU A 19 -6.93 3.40 7.01
C LEU A 19 -5.48 3.93 7.06
N ILE A 20 -4.52 3.22 6.45
CA ILE A 20 -3.11 3.68 6.37
C ILE A 20 -3.00 4.97 5.54
N LEU A 21 -3.83 5.14 4.50
CA LEU A 21 -3.82 6.38 3.70
C LEU A 21 -4.48 7.57 4.40
N ILE A 22 -5.37 7.32 5.37
CA ILE A 22 -6.19 8.35 6.00
C ILE A 22 -5.57 8.67 7.35
N ASP A 23 -4.59 9.56 7.34
CA ASP A 23 -3.98 10.10 8.57
C ASP A 23 -4.92 11.15 9.19
N ILE A 24 -5.57 10.81 10.31
CA ILE A 24 -6.47 11.73 11.04
C ILE A 24 -5.80 12.10 12.36
N ARG A 25 -5.22 13.30 12.39
CA ARG A 25 -4.61 13.88 13.60
C ARG A 25 -5.51 14.96 14.19
N LEU A 26 -5.80 14.86 15.49
CA LEU A 26 -6.46 15.91 16.27
C LEU A 26 -5.44 16.53 17.23
N GLY A 27 -4.79 17.61 16.78
CA GLY A 27 -3.71 18.25 17.54
C GLY A 27 -2.48 17.34 17.59
N THR A 28 -2.07 16.94 18.80
CA THR A 28 -0.92 16.04 19.02
C THR A 28 -1.30 14.56 19.12
N ILE A 29 -2.59 14.23 19.13
CA ILE A 29 -3.07 12.85 19.23
C ILE A 29 -3.47 12.36 17.83
N ASP A 30 -2.85 11.26 17.41
CA ASP A 30 -3.25 10.50 16.24
C ASP A 30 -4.49 9.65 16.57
N VAL A 31 -5.61 9.96 15.91
CA VAL A 31 -6.91 9.31 16.15
C VAL A 31 -6.99 7.99 15.41
N LEU A 32 -6.30 7.87 14.28
CA LEU A 32 -6.29 6.66 13.47
C LEU A 32 -4.85 6.27 13.14
N PRO A 33 -4.17 5.62 14.09
CA PRO A 33 -2.80 5.24 13.89
C PRO A 33 -2.64 4.22 12.76
N ASP A 34 -1.59 4.39 11.97
CA ASP A 34 -1.21 3.51 10.87
C ASP A 34 -1.11 2.03 11.31
N PHE A 35 -0.73 1.77 12.57
CA PHE A 35 -0.63 0.40 13.08
C PHE A 35 -1.95 -0.36 12.98
N ILE A 36 -3.10 0.32 13.15
CA ILE A 36 -4.42 -0.30 13.05
C ILE A 36 -4.66 -0.77 11.60
N GLY A 37 -4.33 0.09 10.64
CA GLY A 37 -4.41 -0.23 9.22
C GLY A 37 -3.50 -1.41 8.84
N TYR A 38 -2.26 -1.41 9.32
CA TYR A 38 -1.33 -2.52 9.10
C TYR A 38 -1.76 -3.83 9.77
N LEU A 39 -2.33 -3.80 10.98
CA LEU A 39 -2.89 -4.99 11.63
C LEU A 39 -4.09 -5.56 10.85
N MET A 40 -4.97 -4.67 10.37
CA MET A 40 -6.10 -5.06 9.54
C MET A 40 -5.62 -5.70 8.22
N ALA A 41 -4.63 -5.09 7.56
CA ALA A 41 -3.99 -5.64 6.38
C ALA A 41 -3.33 -7.00 6.67
N ALA A 42 -2.57 -7.13 7.76
CA ALA A 42 -1.93 -8.37 8.17
C ALA A 42 -2.95 -9.50 8.42
N SER A 43 -4.07 -9.18 9.07
CA SER A 43 -5.15 -10.15 9.30
C SER A 43 -5.75 -10.66 7.98
N ALA A 44 -5.98 -9.76 7.02
CA ALA A 44 -6.53 -10.09 5.72
C ALA A 44 -5.54 -10.90 4.87
N LEU A 45 -4.27 -10.49 4.84
CA LEU A 45 -3.19 -11.20 4.16
C LEU A 45 -2.97 -12.59 4.75
N GLY A 46 -3.23 -12.79 6.04
CA GLY A 46 -3.22 -14.11 6.68
C GLY A 46 -4.29 -15.06 6.15
N ALA A 47 -5.49 -14.56 5.90
CA ALA A 47 -6.53 -15.35 5.23
C ALA A 47 -6.19 -15.60 3.76
N LEU A 48 -5.66 -14.60 3.05
CA LEU A 48 -5.24 -14.73 1.64
C LEU A 48 -4.03 -15.64 1.45
N ALA A 49 -3.19 -15.85 2.47
CA ALA A 49 -2.05 -16.76 2.41
C ALA A 49 -2.43 -18.20 2.04
N GLN A 50 -3.68 -18.60 2.26
CA GLN A 50 -4.21 -19.91 1.82
C GLN A 50 -4.26 -20.04 0.29
N SER A 51 -4.42 -18.92 -0.43
CA SER A 51 -4.40 -18.88 -1.90
C SER A 51 -3.00 -18.74 -2.51
N GLY A 52 -1.99 -18.40 -1.72
CA GLY A 52 -0.63 -18.25 -2.24
C GLY A 52 0.40 -17.78 -1.21
N LYS A 53 1.59 -18.40 -1.25
CA LYS A 53 2.73 -18.10 -0.35
C LYS A 53 3.19 -16.63 -0.40
N VAL A 54 2.89 -15.94 -1.49
CA VAL A 54 3.23 -14.52 -1.68
C VAL A 54 2.52 -13.63 -0.65
N PHE A 55 1.26 -13.92 -0.33
CA PHE A 55 0.51 -13.17 0.69
C PHE A 55 1.04 -13.43 2.10
N ALA A 56 1.64 -14.59 2.37
CA ALA A 56 2.31 -14.85 3.64
C ALA A 56 3.54 -13.94 3.83
N LYS A 57 4.28 -13.66 2.76
CA LYS A 57 5.39 -12.69 2.78
C LYS A 57 4.87 -11.28 3.05
N ALA A 58 3.85 -10.84 2.31
CA ALA A 58 3.22 -9.55 2.53
C ALA A 58 2.69 -9.39 3.97
N ARG A 59 2.09 -10.45 4.53
CA ARG A 59 1.64 -10.47 5.94
C ARG A 59 2.79 -10.24 6.91
N ALA A 60 3.90 -10.97 6.74
CA ALA A 60 5.05 -10.83 7.64
C ALA A 60 5.57 -9.39 7.63
N VAL A 61 5.63 -8.76 6.45
CA VAL A 61 6.01 -7.36 6.29
C VAL A 61 4.99 -6.42 6.96
N ALA A 62 3.68 -6.65 6.76
CA ALA A 62 2.61 -5.86 7.38
C ALA A 62 2.64 -5.94 8.92
N VAL A 63 2.92 -7.12 9.49
CA VAL A 63 3.11 -7.27 10.95
C VAL A 63 4.33 -6.47 11.41
N GLY A 64 5.42 -6.52 10.66
CA GLY A 64 6.60 -5.69 10.93
C GLY A 64 6.28 -4.20 10.94
N LEU A 65 5.57 -3.71 9.92
CA LEU A 65 5.14 -2.32 9.82
C LEU A 65 4.24 -1.91 10.99
N ALA A 66 3.27 -2.75 11.35
CA ALA A 66 2.39 -2.47 12.50
C ALA A 66 3.17 -2.28 13.81
N LEU A 67 4.22 -3.05 14.04
CA LEU A 67 5.07 -2.91 15.23
C LEU A 67 5.99 -1.69 15.12
N LEU A 68 6.55 -1.46 13.94
CA LEU A 68 7.49 -0.37 13.70
C LEU A 68 6.82 1.00 13.66
N SER A 69 5.51 1.10 13.39
CA SER A 69 4.76 2.35 13.40
C SER A 69 4.18 2.73 14.77
N LEU A 70 4.42 1.94 15.82
CA LEU A 70 4.00 2.28 17.19
C LEU A 70 4.65 3.55 17.75
N PRO A 71 5.95 3.83 17.50
CA PRO A 71 6.57 5.08 17.96
C PRO A 71 5.86 6.34 17.43
N ASP A 72 5.23 6.26 16.26
CA ASP A 72 4.53 7.40 15.63
C ASP A 72 3.33 7.90 16.45
N LEU A 73 2.86 7.11 17.41
CA LEU A 73 1.80 7.49 18.36
C LEU A 73 2.19 8.60 19.33
N VAL A 74 3.49 8.69 19.64
CA VAL A 74 4.03 9.59 20.69
C VAL A 74 5.01 10.60 20.14
N VAL A 75 5.56 10.35 18.96
CA VAL A 75 6.48 11.24 18.26
C VAL A 75 5.67 12.31 17.52
N PRO A 76 5.85 13.61 17.83
CA PRO A 76 5.24 14.68 17.07
C PRO A 76 5.66 14.61 15.60
N SER A 77 4.73 14.82 14.66
CA SER A 77 5.09 14.97 13.26
C SER A 77 5.84 16.29 13.05
N ASP A 78 7.11 16.22 12.70
CA ASP A 78 7.92 17.41 12.41
C ASP A 78 7.38 18.13 11.16
N THR A 79 7.31 19.46 11.24
CA THR A 79 6.89 20.32 10.13
C THR A 79 7.94 20.33 9.02
N LEU A 80 7.49 20.19 7.77
CA LEU A 80 8.32 20.26 6.54
C LEU A 80 9.14 21.56 6.38
N THR A 81 8.87 22.57 7.21
CA THR A 81 9.52 23.88 7.18
C THR A 81 10.96 23.87 7.70
N ASP A 82 11.39 22.84 8.44
CA ASP A 82 12.76 22.72 8.94
C ASP A 82 13.33 21.31 8.75
N PHE A 83 13.26 20.82 7.50
CA PHE A 83 13.64 19.46 7.12
C PHE A 83 15.08 19.09 7.51
N ALA A 84 16.03 20.03 7.40
CA ALA A 84 17.44 19.78 7.70
C ALA A 84 17.76 19.75 9.21
N ALA A 85 16.90 20.33 10.06
CA ALA A 85 17.05 20.29 11.51
C ALA A 85 16.57 18.97 12.13
N VAL A 86 15.80 18.18 11.37
CA VAL A 86 15.32 16.87 11.83
C VAL A 86 16.52 15.94 12.06
N PRO A 87 16.61 15.24 13.21
CA PRO A 87 17.73 14.35 13.50
C PRO A 87 17.88 13.27 12.42
N LEU A 88 19.12 12.96 12.02
CA LEU A 88 19.41 11.93 11.01
C LEU A 88 18.73 10.58 11.30
N GLY A 89 18.63 10.20 12.59
CA GLY A 89 17.94 8.99 13.02
C GLY A 89 16.46 8.96 12.62
N MET A 90 15.76 10.09 12.65
CA MET A 90 14.35 10.19 12.28
C MET A 90 14.18 10.09 10.75
N HIS A 91 15.09 10.68 9.98
CA HIS A 91 15.12 10.48 8.52
C HIS A 91 15.34 9.01 8.14
N LEU A 92 16.29 8.35 8.80
CA LEU A 92 16.56 6.92 8.57
C LEU A 92 15.38 6.04 8.96
N TYR A 93 14.71 6.36 10.06
CA TYR A 93 13.50 5.68 10.50
C TYR A 93 12.37 5.82 9.48
N GLY A 94 12.05 7.05 9.06
CA GLY A 94 10.99 7.30 8.06
C GLY A 94 11.29 6.63 6.70
N GLN A 95 12.53 6.71 6.21
CA GLN A 95 12.93 6.00 4.99
C GLN A 95 12.89 4.47 5.16
N GLY A 96 13.25 3.96 6.35
CA GLY A 96 13.14 2.55 6.69
C GLY A 96 11.71 2.05 6.61
N LEU A 97 10.76 2.79 7.22
CA LEU A 97 9.33 2.50 7.11
C LEU A 97 8.85 2.52 5.66
N ALA A 98 9.19 3.56 4.90
CA ALA A 98 8.81 3.68 3.49
C ALA A 98 9.37 2.53 2.62
N LEU A 99 10.60 2.08 2.88
CA LEU A 99 11.19 0.93 2.21
C LEU A 99 10.43 -0.37 2.53
N ILE A 100 10.11 -0.60 3.80
CA ILE A 100 9.37 -1.79 4.24
C ILE A 100 7.94 -1.75 3.68
N HIS A 101 7.28 -0.59 3.64
CA HIS A 101 5.97 -0.39 3.01
C HIS A 101 6.02 -0.69 1.51
N THR A 102 7.04 -0.20 0.82
CA THR A 102 7.28 -0.50 -0.61
C THR A 102 7.45 -2.01 -0.84
N LEU A 103 8.16 -2.70 0.07
CA LEU A 103 8.31 -4.16 0.02
C LEU A 103 6.98 -4.90 0.26
N MET A 104 6.14 -4.41 1.18
CA MET A 104 4.79 -4.94 1.39
C MET A 104 3.97 -4.81 0.11
N ALA A 105 3.94 -3.61 -0.48
CA ALA A 105 3.23 -3.33 -1.70
C ALA A 105 3.70 -4.22 -2.86
N TYR A 106 5.01 -4.45 -3.00
CA TYR A 106 5.56 -5.38 -3.97
C TYR A 106 4.95 -6.79 -3.84
N TRP A 107 5.00 -7.38 -2.65
CA TRP A 107 4.44 -8.72 -2.44
C TRP A 107 2.93 -8.76 -2.66
N MET A 108 2.21 -7.71 -2.24
CA MET A 108 0.77 -7.59 -2.47
C MET A 108 0.42 -7.55 -3.96
N ILE A 109 1.13 -6.74 -4.75
CA ILE A 109 0.95 -6.65 -6.20
C ILE A 109 1.17 -8.02 -6.85
N GLN A 110 2.22 -8.75 -6.45
CA GLN A 110 2.48 -10.10 -6.95
C GLN A 110 1.34 -11.07 -6.62
N GLY A 111 0.80 -10.99 -5.40
CA GLY A 111 -0.36 -11.80 -4.99
C GLY A 111 -1.61 -11.46 -5.80
N PHE A 112 -1.90 -10.16 -6.01
CA PHE A 112 -3.02 -9.70 -6.81
C PHE A 112 -2.92 -10.13 -8.28
N LEU A 113 -1.71 -10.09 -8.85
CA LEU A 113 -1.44 -10.59 -10.21
C LEU A 113 -1.73 -12.08 -10.33
N ALA A 114 -1.30 -12.89 -9.35
CA ALA A 114 -1.59 -14.32 -9.33
C ALA A 114 -3.10 -14.58 -9.28
N LEU A 115 -3.81 -13.93 -8.34
CA LEU A 115 -5.27 -14.07 -8.23
C LEU A 115 -6.01 -13.67 -9.51
N ALA A 116 -5.63 -12.56 -10.13
CA ALA A 116 -6.26 -12.09 -11.37
C ALA A 116 -6.02 -13.06 -12.54
N LYS A 117 -4.80 -13.59 -12.68
CA LYS A 117 -4.46 -14.57 -13.71
C LYS A 117 -5.19 -15.90 -13.51
N ASP A 118 -5.21 -16.40 -12.27
CA ASP A 118 -5.91 -17.64 -11.93
C ASP A 118 -7.42 -17.53 -12.15
N ALA A 119 -7.97 -16.32 -12.06
CA ALA A 119 -9.37 -16.03 -12.36
C ALA A 119 -9.66 -15.81 -13.86
N GLY A 120 -8.65 -15.88 -14.74
CA GLY A 120 -8.79 -15.56 -16.16
C GLY A 120 -9.05 -14.09 -16.46
N ALA A 121 -8.90 -13.20 -15.47
CA ALA A 121 -9.16 -11.76 -15.60
C ALA A 121 -7.91 -11.03 -16.14
N PHE A 122 -7.52 -11.35 -17.39
CA PHE A 122 -6.27 -10.88 -17.99
C PHE A 122 -6.17 -9.35 -18.11
N GLU A 123 -7.28 -8.67 -18.42
CA GLU A 123 -7.31 -7.19 -18.46
C GLU A 123 -7.03 -6.58 -17.07
N LEU A 124 -7.63 -7.15 -16.03
CA LEU A 124 -7.37 -6.73 -14.66
C LEU A 124 -5.92 -7.02 -14.27
N ALA A 125 -5.38 -8.18 -14.62
CA ALA A 125 -3.98 -8.52 -14.39
C ALA A 125 -3.02 -7.55 -15.09
N ALA A 126 -3.30 -7.18 -16.35
CA ALA A 126 -2.52 -6.18 -17.07
C ALA A 126 -2.58 -4.80 -16.38
N SER A 127 -3.76 -4.39 -15.92
CA SER A 127 -3.96 -3.15 -15.16
C SER A 127 -3.18 -3.14 -13.85
N ILE A 128 -3.23 -4.24 -13.07
CA ILE A 128 -2.47 -4.41 -11.83
C ILE A 128 -0.96 -4.33 -12.12
N SER A 129 -0.49 -5.00 -13.18
CA SER A 129 0.93 -5.03 -13.57
C SER A 129 1.45 -3.64 -13.90
N TRP A 130 0.73 -2.89 -14.74
CA TRP A 130 1.10 -1.53 -15.12
C TRP A 130 1.12 -0.58 -13.91
N ARG A 131 0.01 -0.53 -13.15
CA ARG A 131 -0.11 0.34 -11.97
C ARG A 131 0.91 0.00 -10.90
N GLY A 132 1.11 -1.30 -10.65
CA GLY A 132 2.07 -1.78 -9.67
C GLY A 132 3.50 -1.42 -10.05
N LYS A 133 3.90 -1.61 -11.32
CA LYS A 133 5.22 -1.18 -11.80
C LYS A 133 5.41 0.33 -11.68
N LEU A 134 4.41 1.11 -12.06
CA LEU A 134 4.47 2.57 -11.96
C LEU A 134 4.67 3.01 -10.51
N TYR A 135 3.84 2.54 -9.59
CA TYR A 135 3.97 2.84 -8.15
C TYR A 135 5.33 2.42 -7.60
N LEU A 136 5.77 1.19 -7.86
CA LEU A 136 7.05 0.68 -7.33
C LEU A 136 8.24 1.47 -7.88
N THR A 137 8.24 1.79 -9.17
CA THR A 137 9.29 2.62 -9.77
C THR A 137 9.34 4.00 -9.13
N CYS A 138 8.19 4.66 -8.97
CA CYS A 138 8.13 5.97 -8.34
C CYS A 138 8.54 5.92 -6.85
N SER A 139 8.15 4.87 -6.12
CA SER A 139 8.50 4.70 -4.70
C SER A 139 10.00 4.45 -4.52
N VAL A 140 10.61 3.62 -5.37
CA VAL A 140 12.07 3.40 -5.36
C VAL A 140 12.81 4.67 -5.75
N LEU A 141 12.32 5.42 -6.75
CA LEU A 141 12.91 6.70 -7.12
C LEU A 141 12.83 7.71 -5.97
N GLN A 142 11.70 7.75 -5.26
CA GLN A 142 11.52 8.59 -4.08
C GLN A 142 12.54 8.26 -2.99
N LEU A 143 12.69 6.98 -2.64
CA LEU A 143 13.66 6.50 -1.67
C LEU A 143 15.09 6.86 -2.08
N ALA A 144 15.43 6.68 -3.37
CA ALA A 144 16.75 7.02 -3.88
C ALA A 144 17.02 8.54 -3.90
N ALA A 145 16.00 9.36 -4.16
CA ALA A 145 16.11 10.81 -4.22
C ALA A 145 16.09 11.49 -2.84
N TYR A 146 15.50 10.84 -1.83
CA TYR A 146 15.30 11.45 -0.50
C TYR A 146 16.60 11.96 0.15
N PRO A 147 17.74 11.23 0.15
CA PRO A 147 18.99 11.74 0.72
C PRO A 147 19.50 13.00 0.03
N CYS A 148 19.21 13.19 -1.26
CA CYS A 148 19.62 14.38 -1.99
C CYS A 148 18.94 15.64 -1.47
N LEU A 149 17.75 15.53 -0.86
CA LEU A 149 16.99 16.65 -0.30
C LEU A 149 17.75 17.34 0.84
N LEU A 150 18.60 16.62 1.56
CA LEU A 150 19.44 17.17 2.64
C LEU A 150 20.49 18.16 2.14
N ASN A 151 20.76 18.22 0.83
CA ASN A 151 21.74 19.14 0.25
C ASN A 151 21.14 20.50 -0.16
N PHE A 152 19.82 20.68 -0.05
CA PHE A 152 19.14 21.89 -0.47
C PHE A 152 18.71 22.72 0.75
N ASN A 153 19.30 23.91 0.92
CA ASN A 153 19.03 24.79 2.07
C ASN A 153 17.86 25.78 1.85
N ASP A 154 17.49 26.07 0.61
CA ASP A 154 16.63 27.24 0.31
C ASP A 154 15.13 26.90 0.17
N GLY A 155 14.72 25.66 0.46
CA GLY A 155 13.30 25.25 0.45
C GLY A 155 12.62 25.22 -0.94
N ASP A 156 13.28 25.66 -2.01
CA ASP A 156 12.76 25.67 -3.39
C ASP A 156 12.27 24.31 -3.88
N TRP A 157 12.81 23.22 -3.33
CA TRP A 157 12.44 21.85 -3.64
C TRP A 157 11.11 21.41 -3.00
N LEU A 158 10.62 22.11 -1.97
CA LEU A 158 9.44 21.71 -1.19
C LEU A 158 8.19 21.56 -2.04
N LEU A 159 7.95 22.48 -2.98
CA LEU A 159 6.78 22.41 -3.87
C LEU A 159 6.87 21.21 -4.81
N ALA A 160 8.04 20.97 -5.41
CA ALA A 160 8.25 19.84 -6.32
C ALA A 160 8.14 18.50 -5.59
N PHE A 161 8.75 18.40 -4.40
CA PHE A 161 8.67 17.20 -3.57
C PHE A 161 7.26 16.97 -3.04
N GLY A 162 6.58 18.01 -2.54
CA GLY A 162 5.19 17.92 -2.11
C GLY A 162 4.27 17.46 -3.24
N ALA A 163 4.42 18.00 -4.44
CA ALA A 163 3.68 17.55 -5.62
C ALA A 163 3.95 16.07 -5.96
N PHE A 164 5.20 15.63 -5.81
CA PHE A 164 5.57 14.24 -6.04
C PHE A 164 5.01 13.29 -4.97
N ILE A 165 4.94 13.70 -3.70
CA ILE A 165 4.28 12.96 -2.62
C ILE A 165 2.78 12.82 -2.91
N VAL A 166 2.11 13.91 -3.31
CA VAL A 166 0.69 13.86 -3.72
C VAL A 166 0.50 12.92 -4.90
N PHE A 167 1.40 12.95 -5.88
CA PHE A 167 1.37 12.02 -7.02
C PHE A 167 1.51 10.56 -6.57
N LEU A 168 2.43 10.25 -5.65
CA LEU A 168 2.56 8.91 -5.07
C LEU A 168 1.31 8.46 -4.32
N LEU A 169 0.70 9.36 -3.54
CA LEU A 169 -0.56 9.09 -2.83
C LEU A 169 -1.68 8.76 -3.81
N LEU A 170 -1.78 9.46 -4.94
CA LEU A 170 -2.74 9.14 -6.00
C LEU A 170 -2.48 7.76 -6.60
N LEU A 171 -1.21 7.39 -6.84
CA LEU A 171 -0.86 6.04 -7.31
C LEU A 171 -1.24 4.97 -6.28
N GLU A 172 -1.02 5.24 -5.00
CA GLU A 172 -1.39 4.34 -3.91
C GLU A 172 -2.91 4.17 -3.81
N PHE A 173 -3.68 5.25 -3.99
CA PHE A 173 -5.13 5.18 -4.11
C PHE A 173 -5.60 4.34 -5.32
N LEU A 174 -4.85 4.35 -6.43
CA LEU A 174 -5.13 3.46 -7.56
C LEU A 174 -4.85 1.98 -7.22
N LEU A 175 -3.87 1.70 -6.36
CA LEU A 175 -3.59 0.35 -5.85
C LEU A 175 -4.66 -0.10 -4.84
N LEU A 176 -5.13 0.81 -3.98
CA LEU A 176 -6.20 0.59 -3.02
C LEU A 176 -7.47 0.02 -3.68
N ARG A 177 -7.79 0.46 -4.90
CA ARG A 177 -8.97 -0.03 -5.65
C ARG A 177 -8.86 -1.49 -6.06
N ILE A 178 -7.66 -2.06 -6.17
CA ILE A 178 -7.41 -3.43 -6.67
C ILE A 178 -8.08 -4.51 -5.81
N PRO A 179 -7.87 -4.58 -4.48
CA PRO A 179 -8.51 -5.59 -3.64
C PRO A 179 -10.05 -5.56 -3.75
N PHE A 180 -10.66 -4.36 -3.86
CA PHE A 180 -12.10 -4.24 -4.06
C PHE A 180 -12.56 -4.75 -5.43
N ARG A 181 -11.78 -4.56 -6.49
CA ARG A 181 -12.08 -5.12 -7.82
C ARG A 181 -11.95 -6.64 -7.84
N LEU A 182 -10.90 -7.18 -7.21
CA LEU A 182 -10.70 -8.62 -7.08
C LEU A 182 -11.86 -9.27 -6.29
N ALA A 183 -12.36 -8.60 -5.25
CA ALA A 183 -13.49 -9.09 -4.47
C ALA A 183 -14.84 -9.09 -5.22
N LYS A 184 -14.91 -8.49 -6.42
CA LYS A 184 -16.09 -8.51 -7.29
C LYS A 184 -15.99 -9.57 -8.39
N LEU A 185 -14.86 -10.26 -8.51
CA LEU A 185 -14.74 -11.35 -9.47
C LEU A 185 -15.77 -12.43 -9.12
N PRO A 186 -16.46 -13.00 -10.13
CA PRO A 186 -17.50 -13.98 -9.90
C PRO A 186 -16.86 -15.19 -9.22
N PRO A 187 -17.51 -15.74 -8.17
CA PRO A 187 -17.09 -17.04 -7.67
C PRO A 187 -17.16 -18.03 -8.83
N GLY A 188 -16.19 -18.95 -8.86
CA GLY A 188 -16.19 -20.02 -9.85
C GLY A 188 -17.56 -20.66 -9.93
N ASP A 189 -18.18 -20.58 -11.11
CA ASP A 189 -19.30 -21.44 -11.44
C ASP A 189 -18.68 -22.75 -11.89
N ASP A 190 -19.03 -23.84 -11.23
CA ASP A 190 -18.58 -25.19 -11.57
C ASP A 190 -19.05 -25.60 -12.99
N GLY A 191 -19.84 -24.76 -13.66
CA GLY A 191 -20.32 -24.93 -15.03
C GLY A 191 -20.10 -23.72 -15.95
N GLY A 192 -18.91 -23.63 -16.56
CA GLY A 192 -18.75 -23.39 -18.01
C GLY A 192 -19.57 -22.33 -18.74
N LYS A 193 -19.98 -21.20 -18.14
CA LYS A 193 -20.57 -20.08 -18.88
C LYS A 193 -19.89 -18.76 -18.54
N GLY A 194 -19.02 -18.33 -19.46
CA GLY A 194 -18.37 -17.01 -19.44
C GLY A 194 -19.43 -15.91 -19.45
N ARG A 195 -19.68 -15.32 -18.29
CA ARG A 195 -20.41 -14.06 -18.17
C ARG A 195 -19.45 -12.92 -18.49
N ASN A 196 -19.78 -12.15 -19.51
CA ASN A 196 -19.07 -10.93 -19.85
C ASN A 196 -19.39 -9.88 -18.77
N ILE A 197 -18.46 -9.63 -17.86
CA ILE A 197 -18.61 -8.62 -16.83
C ILE A 197 -18.18 -7.29 -17.42
N ASP A 198 -19.08 -6.30 -17.41
CA ASP A 198 -18.75 -4.94 -17.80
C ASP A 198 -17.81 -4.31 -16.77
N TRP A 199 -16.57 -4.08 -17.17
CA TRP A 199 -15.50 -3.56 -16.31
C TRP A 199 -15.49 -2.02 -16.21
N LYS A 200 -16.42 -1.32 -16.87
CA LYS A 200 -16.38 0.15 -17.02
C LYS A 200 -17.06 0.96 -15.89
N ALA A 201 -17.34 0.38 -14.73
CA ALA A 201 -17.85 1.08 -13.54
C ALA A 201 -16.78 1.29 -12.44
#